data_AF-A0A957SLV4-F1
#
_entry.id   AF-A0A957SLV4-F1
#
_cell.length_a   1.000
_cell.length_b   1.000
_cell.length_c   1.000
_cell.angle_alpha   90.00
_cell.angle_beta   90.00
_cell.angle_gamma   90.00
#
_symmetry.space_group_name_H-M   'P 1'
#
loop_
_entity.id
_entity.type
_entity.pdbx_description
1 polymer ?
#
loop_
_entity_poly.entity_id
_entity_poly.type
_entity_poly.pdbx_seq_one_letter_code
_entity_poly.pdbx_strand_id
1 'polypeptide(L)'
;MSEKNNANAEQQPDNGSVEPAPHKNLAHADGGEGPPVSGQWSQHDYTHPAAGWGAANAVMRFIARENEWIQGPKAILKMNHEDGGFDCPGCAWPDSLKGLKLDICENGIKHVTWEMTGKRVDRHFFAAHTVSELSTWTDFALEDQGRLTEPMVYDSASDHYVPISWQDAFNLVGEHLRALDSPNEAAFYTSGRLGNEASFLYQLMAREYGTNNLPDCSNMCHRASGSALEAALGTGKGTASLEDWERADALFIMGVNAASNAPRMLTALTKAYQRGAQIVHVNPLVEAGARKAIIPHEFIDMALMRATPTSTLNLQIRPGGDMALMRGMAKAVLEEAEHNPKALDLDFIERYTTGFDEYRALCAATSWSELVQQSGLSEADIRKAAEIYSHADRTLISWCLGVTQHEHGV
;
A
#
# COMPACT_ATOMS: atom_id res chain seq x y z
N MET A 1 50.31 -1.60 -36.01
CA MET A 1 49.75 -2.97 -36.00
C MET A 1 48.87 -3.04 -34.76
N SER A 2 47.64 -2.54 -34.77
CA SER A 2 46.46 -3.05 -35.48
C SER A 2 46.18 -4.50 -35.11
N GLU A 3 45.43 -4.69 -34.04
CA GLU A 3 44.29 -5.59 -34.06
C GLU A 3 43.13 -4.91 -33.31
N LYS A 4 42.03 -4.79 -34.03
CA LYS A 4 40.78 -4.10 -33.74
C LYS A 4 39.70 -5.17 -33.55
N ASN A 5 38.64 -4.78 -32.83
CA ASN A 5 37.26 -5.28 -32.96
C ASN A 5 37.00 -6.70 -32.37
N ASN A 6 35.91 -6.98 -31.67
CA ASN A 6 34.56 -6.41 -31.69
C ASN A 6 33.95 -6.46 -30.28
N ALA A 7 33.58 -5.30 -29.74
CA ALA A 7 32.48 -5.23 -28.79
C ALA A 7 31.20 -5.24 -29.62
N ASN A 8 30.38 -6.28 -29.44
CA ASN A 8 29.05 -6.33 -30.05
C ASN A 8 28.19 -5.24 -29.42
N ALA A 9 27.94 -4.19 -30.20
CA ALA A 9 26.83 -3.29 -30.02
C ALA A 9 25.54 -4.09 -30.23
N GLU A 10 24.78 -4.34 -29.16
CA GLU A 10 23.39 -4.73 -29.29
C GLU A 10 22.60 -3.54 -29.82
N GLN A 11 22.04 -3.75 -31.00
CA GLN A 11 21.22 -2.80 -31.74
C GLN A 11 19.95 -2.53 -30.95
N GLN A 12 19.66 -1.25 -30.69
CA GLN A 12 18.32 -0.78 -30.33
C GLN A 12 17.33 -1.26 -31.41
N PRO A 13 16.26 -2.00 -31.07
CA PRO A 13 15.22 -2.27 -32.03
C PRO A 13 14.39 -1.01 -32.26
N ASP A 14 14.18 -0.77 -33.55
CA ASP A 14 13.38 0.26 -34.20
C ASP A 14 12.00 0.43 -33.54
N ASN A 15 11.69 1.68 -33.13
CA ASN A 15 10.38 2.08 -32.61
C ASN A 15 9.37 2.20 -33.77
N GLY A 16 9.00 1.05 -34.33
CA GLY A 16 7.84 0.93 -35.20
C GLY A 16 6.55 1.10 -34.39
N SER A 17 5.67 1.97 -34.84
CA SER A 17 4.34 2.19 -34.26
C SER A 17 3.54 0.89 -34.19
N VAL A 18 3.47 0.28 -33.01
CA VAL A 18 2.59 -0.84 -32.72
C VAL A 18 1.21 -0.27 -32.41
N GLU A 19 0.29 -0.35 -33.37
CA GLU A 19 -1.15 -0.23 -33.06
C GLU A 19 -1.49 -1.22 -31.95
N PRO A 20 -2.24 -0.83 -30.91
CA PRO A 20 -2.62 -1.77 -29.86
C PRO A 20 -3.47 -2.89 -30.49
N ALA A 21 -2.94 -4.12 -30.43
CA ALA A 21 -3.66 -5.29 -30.87
C ALA A 21 -5.01 -5.35 -30.13
N PRO A 22 -6.13 -5.68 -30.81
CA PRO A 22 -7.42 -5.80 -30.17
C PRO A 22 -7.32 -6.83 -29.05
N HIS A 23 -7.84 -6.50 -27.87
CA HIS A 23 -7.91 -7.39 -26.71
C HIS A 23 -8.37 -8.78 -27.14
N LYS A 24 -7.41 -9.71 -27.25
CA LYS A 24 -7.75 -11.13 -27.31
C LYS A 24 -8.25 -11.48 -25.92
N ASN A 25 -9.50 -11.90 -25.82
CA ASN A 25 -10.02 -12.63 -24.66
C ASN A 25 -9.09 -13.82 -24.39
N LEU A 26 -8.14 -13.64 -23.49
CA LEU A 26 -7.44 -14.73 -22.85
C LEU A 26 -8.47 -15.32 -21.86
N ALA A 27 -9.21 -16.32 -22.33
CA ALA A 27 -9.94 -17.21 -21.45
C ALA A 27 -8.92 -18.11 -20.74
N HIS A 28 -8.18 -17.54 -19.81
CA HIS A 28 -7.33 -18.28 -18.88
C HIS A 28 -7.71 -17.85 -17.47
N ALA A 29 -8.22 -18.84 -16.74
CA ALA A 29 -8.58 -18.77 -15.34
C ALA A 29 -7.31 -18.67 -14.49
N ASP A 30 -6.63 -17.53 -14.57
CA ASP A 30 -5.69 -17.16 -13.52
C ASP A 30 -6.56 -16.76 -12.32
N GLY A 31 -6.66 -17.67 -11.34
CA GLY A 31 -7.39 -17.47 -10.09
C GLY A 31 -6.95 -16.15 -9.46
N GLY A 32 -7.88 -15.20 -9.38
CA GLY A 32 -7.62 -13.83 -8.96
C GLY A 32 -8.49 -12.81 -9.70
N GLU A 33 -9.04 -13.15 -10.86
CA GLU A 33 -10.07 -12.31 -11.46
C GLU A 33 -11.36 -12.42 -10.63
N GLY A 34 -11.85 -11.27 -10.16
CA GLY A 34 -13.17 -11.16 -9.55
C GLY A 34 -14.26 -11.73 -10.49
N PRO A 35 -15.51 -11.89 -10.02
CA PRO A 35 -16.54 -12.53 -10.82
C PRO A 35 -16.63 -11.90 -12.22
N PRO A 36 -16.72 -12.71 -13.30
CA PRO A 36 -16.73 -12.21 -14.66
C PRO A 36 -17.85 -11.19 -14.85
N VAL A 37 -17.46 -9.93 -15.06
CA VAL A 37 -18.39 -8.82 -15.23
C VAL A 37 -18.77 -8.71 -16.71
N SER A 38 -20.00 -9.12 -17.04
CA SER A 38 -20.59 -9.00 -18.38
C SER A 38 -21.26 -7.64 -18.63
N GLY A 39 -21.26 -6.76 -17.63
CA GLY A 39 -21.84 -5.43 -17.72
C GLY A 39 -20.99 -4.49 -18.57
N GLN A 40 -21.65 -3.57 -19.30
CA GLN A 40 -20.94 -2.44 -19.88
C GLN A 40 -20.34 -1.58 -18.77
N TRP A 41 -19.11 -1.09 -18.99
CA TRP A 41 -18.50 -0.14 -18.07
C TRP A 41 -19.42 1.07 -17.88
N SER A 42 -19.65 1.45 -16.62
CA SER A 42 -20.37 2.66 -16.26
C SER A 42 -19.57 3.47 -15.24
N GLN A 43 -19.67 4.78 -15.35
CA GLN A 43 -19.13 5.73 -14.38
C GLN A 43 -20.27 6.64 -13.93
N HIS A 44 -20.31 6.90 -12.63
CA HIS A 44 -21.22 7.88 -12.02
C HIS A 44 -20.42 8.80 -11.11
N ASP A 45 -20.76 10.08 -11.11
CA ASP A 45 -20.12 11.06 -10.22
C ASP A 45 -20.48 10.75 -8.76
N TYR A 46 -19.46 10.45 -7.95
CA TYR A 46 -19.62 10.20 -6.53
C TYR A 46 -19.39 11.49 -5.74
N THR A 47 -20.48 12.05 -5.19
CA THR A 47 -20.45 13.34 -4.47
C THR A 47 -20.51 13.21 -2.95
N HIS A 48 -20.68 11.97 -2.46
CA HIS A 48 -20.72 11.67 -1.03
C HIS A 48 -19.32 11.79 -0.38
N PRO A 49 -19.25 12.17 0.90
CA PRO A 49 -17.99 12.20 1.64
C PRO A 49 -17.44 10.79 1.85
N ALA A 50 -16.12 10.69 2.04
CA ALA A 50 -15.51 9.46 2.53
C ALA A 50 -15.94 9.21 3.99
N ALA A 51 -16.17 7.92 4.33
CA ALA A 51 -16.70 7.46 5.61
C ALA A 51 -18.12 8.01 5.96
N GLY A 52 -18.59 7.82 7.20
CA GLY A 52 -19.92 8.25 7.67
C GLY A 52 -21.01 7.16 7.61
N TRP A 53 -22.28 7.55 7.45
CA TRP A 53 -23.42 6.62 7.54
C TRP A 53 -23.42 5.49 6.50
N GLY A 54 -22.86 5.73 5.31
CA GLY A 54 -22.67 4.70 4.29
C GLY A 54 -21.77 3.56 4.79
N ALA A 55 -20.67 3.94 5.46
CA ALA A 55 -19.73 3.01 6.07
C ALA A 55 -20.35 2.25 7.25
N ALA A 56 -21.10 2.93 8.11
CA ALA A 56 -21.82 2.30 9.23
C ALA A 56 -22.84 1.25 8.75
N ASN A 57 -23.60 1.57 7.69
CA ASN A 57 -24.56 0.63 7.10
C ASN A 57 -23.88 -0.58 6.43
N ALA A 58 -22.70 -0.39 5.84
CA ALA A 58 -21.90 -1.49 5.29
C ALA A 58 -21.37 -2.41 6.40
N VAL A 59 -20.86 -1.85 7.50
CA VAL A 59 -20.43 -2.60 8.69
C VAL A 59 -21.59 -3.42 9.27
N MET A 60 -22.76 -2.82 9.48
CA MET A 60 -23.91 -3.52 10.05
C MET A 60 -24.37 -4.70 9.17
N ARG A 61 -24.42 -4.50 7.85
CA ARG A 61 -24.72 -5.59 6.90
C ARG A 61 -23.68 -6.71 6.96
N PHE A 62 -22.40 -6.36 7.13
CA PHE A 62 -21.32 -7.32 7.20
C PHE A 62 -21.37 -8.15 8.49
N ILE A 63 -21.56 -7.51 9.65
CA ILE A 63 -21.75 -8.22 10.93
C ILE A 63 -22.95 -9.17 10.86
N ALA A 64 -24.04 -8.73 10.23
CA ALA A 64 -25.22 -9.57 10.03
C ALA A 64 -24.94 -10.79 9.14
N ARG A 65 -24.16 -10.61 8.06
CA ARG A 65 -23.77 -11.70 7.15
C ARG A 65 -22.91 -12.75 7.84
N GLU A 66 -21.96 -12.33 8.67
CA GLU A 66 -21.06 -13.24 9.39
C GLU A 66 -21.66 -13.79 10.70
N ASN A 67 -22.86 -13.35 11.09
CA ASN A 67 -23.56 -13.75 12.32
C ASN A 67 -22.80 -13.44 13.62
N GLU A 68 -21.94 -12.41 13.61
CA GLU A 68 -21.03 -12.07 14.71
C GLU A 68 -21.61 -10.99 15.66
N TRP A 69 -22.79 -11.25 16.21
CA TRP A 69 -23.54 -10.27 17.02
C TRP A 69 -22.97 -9.97 18.41
N ILE A 70 -22.11 -10.84 18.93
CA ILE A 70 -21.59 -10.74 20.31
C ILE A 70 -20.10 -10.45 20.33
N GLN A 71 -19.31 -11.25 19.60
CA GLN A 71 -17.85 -11.13 19.65
C GLN A 71 -17.36 -10.00 18.75
N GLY A 72 -18.00 -9.76 17.60
CA GLY A 72 -17.71 -8.61 16.73
C GLY A 72 -17.74 -7.27 17.49
N PRO A 73 -18.85 -6.87 18.14
CA PRO A 73 -18.91 -5.65 18.93
C PRO A 73 -17.89 -5.57 20.08
N LYS A 74 -17.58 -6.69 20.74
CA LYS A 74 -16.54 -6.72 21.79
C LYS A 74 -15.15 -6.49 21.23
N ALA A 75 -14.84 -7.05 20.06
CA ALA A 75 -13.57 -6.87 19.40
C ALA A 75 -13.41 -5.43 18.91
N ILE A 76 -14.48 -4.81 18.39
CA ILE A 76 -14.49 -3.38 17.99
C ILE A 76 -14.13 -2.45 19.17
N LEU A 77 -14.56 -2.79 20.39
CA LEU A 77 -14.26 -2.00 21.60
C LEU A 77 -12.83 -2.18 22.14
N LYS A 78 -12.07 -3.13 21.60
CA LYS A 78 -10.67 -3.41 21.97
C LYS A 78 -9.66 -3.12 20.86
N MET A 79 -10.12 -3.13 19.61
CA MET A 79 -9.29 -2.94 18.43
C MET A 79 -8.62 -1.56 18.46
N ASN A 80 -7.32 -1.51 18.21
CA ASN A 80 -6.49 -0.29 18.15
C ASN A 80 -6.50 0.55 19.44
N HIS A 81 -6.75 -0.07 20.60
CA HIS A 81 -6.75 0.60 21.90
C HIS A 81 -5.53 0.21 22.73
N GLU A 82 -4.94 1.21 23.39
CA GLU A 82 -3.91 1.02 24.39
C GLU A 82 -4.46 0.19 25.59
N ASP A 83 -3.57 -0.42 26.38
CA ASP A 83 -3.91 -1.16 27.61
C ASP A 83 -4.79 -2.42 27.44
N GLY A 84 -4.31 -3.37 26.62
CA GLY A 84 -4.92 -4.71 26.48
C GLY A 84 -5.87 -4.87 25.30
N GLY A 85 -5.82 -3.93 24.36
CA GLY A 85 -6.34 -4.06 22.99
C GLY A 85 -5.44 -4.89 22.08
N PHE A 86 -5.74 -4.85 20.78
CA PHE A 86 -4.94 -5.50 19.73
C PHE A 86 -4.97 -4.65 18.45
N ASP A 87 -3.90 -4.72 17.66
CA ASP A 87 -3.77 -3.98 16.41
C ASP A 87 -4.65 -4.59 15.33
N CYS A 88 -5.37 -3.75 14.60
CA CYS A 88 -6.15 -4.19 13.45
C CYS A 88 -5.22 -4.71 12.34
N PRO A 89 -5.39 -5.96 11.86
CA PRO A 89 -4.52 -6.55 10.84
C PRO A 89 -4.74 -5.97 9.43
N GLY A 90 -5.70 -5.06 9.28
CA GLY A 90 -6.19 -4.56 7.98
C GLY A 90 -5.64 -3.21 7.56
N CYS A 91 -4.84 -2.52 8.38
CA CYS A 91 -4.41 -1.14 8.10
C CYS A 91 -2.93 -0.93 8.42
N ALA A 92 -2.21 -0.28 7.52
CA ALA A 92 -0.80 0.09 7.70
C ALA A 92 -0.62 1.44 8.43
N TRP A 93 -1.70 2.13 8.78
CA TRP A 93 -1.65 3.39 9.53
C TRP A 93 -1.29 3.11 11.00
N PRO A 94 -0.34 3.84 11.61
CA PRO A 94 0.05 3.63 13.00
C PRO A 94 -1.08 3.94 13.99
N ASP A 95 -1.05 3.26 15.13
CA ASP A 95 -1.99 3.47 16.22
C ASP A 95 -1.72 4.79 16.95
N SER A 96 -2.79 5.44 17.41
CA SER A 96 -2.68 6.70 18.14
C SER A 96 -2.33 6.46 19.61
N LEU A 97 -1.24 7.08 20.07
CA LEU A 97 -0.75 6.97 21.45
C LEU A 97 -1.46 7.89 22.47
N LYS A 98 -2.68 8.35 22.17
CA LYS A 98 -3.37 9.42 22.93
C LYS A 98 -4.73 9.00 23.49
N GLY A 99 -4.94 7.70 23.78
CA GLY A 99 -6.16 7.22 24.43
C GLY A 99 -7.45 7.49 23.64
N LEU A 100 -7.37 7.49 22.30
CA LEU A 100 -8.55 7.51 21.44
C LEU A 100 -9.44 6.30 21.77
N LYS A 101 -10.68 6.56 22.21
CA LYS A 101 -11.58 5.51 22.70
C LYS A 101 -12.26 4.69 21.60
N LEU A 102 -12.12 5.11 20.34
CA LEU A 102 -12.71 4.50 19.14
C LEU A 102 -11.84 4.85 17.92
N ASP A 103 -10.69 4.19 17.76
CA ASP A 103 -9.85 4.33 16.57
C ASP A 103 -10.14 3.24 15.53
N ILE A 104 -11.36 3.28 14.98
CA ILE A 104 -11.91 2.21 14.14
C ILE A 104 -12.27 2.71 12.74
N CYS A 105 -12.15 1.84 11.74
CA CYS A 105 -12.61 2.08 10.38
C CYS A 105 -13.44 0.91 9.86
N GLU A 106 -14.26 1.15 8.83
CA GLU A 106 -15.10 0.12 8.20
C GLU A 106 -14.31 -1.13 7.81
N ASN A 107 -13.18 -0.95 7.12
CA ASN A 107 -12.35 -2.07 6.67
C ASN A 107 -11.77 -2.83 7.86
N GLY A 108 -11.31 -2.14 8.90
CA GLY A 108 -10.80 -2.79 10.10
C GLY A 108 -11.85 -3.66 10.80
N ILE A 109 -13.09 -3.16 10.88
CA ILE A 109 -14.21 -3.93 11.43
C ILE A 109 -14.51 -5.16 10.56
N LYS A 110 -14.54 -4.99 9.23
CA LYS A 110 -14.74 -6.12 8.31
C LYS A 110 -13.65 -7.18 8.47
N HIS A 111 -12.38 -6.78 8.53
CA HIS A 111 -11.25 -7.69 8.70
C HIS A 111 -11.35 -8.48 10.01
N VAL A 112 -11.57 -7.80 11.14
CA VAL A 112 -11.72 -8.46 12.43
C VAL A 112 -12.92 -9.39 12.44
N THR A 113 -14.05 -8.95 11.88
CA THR A 113 -15.26 -9.80 11.78
C THR A 113 -15.01 -11.01 10.89
N TRP A 114 -14.23 -10.86 9.82
CA TRP A 114 -13.82 -11.95 8.92
C TRP A 114 -12.97 -12.99 9.64
N GLU A 115 -11.94 -12.57 10.36
CA GLU A 115 -11.06 -13.46 11.16
C GLU A 115 -11.83 -14.20 12.26
N MET A 116 -12.94 -13.61 12.72
CA MET A 116 -13.79 -14.16 13.77
C MET A 116 -14.93 -15.03 13.25
N THR A 117 -15.09 -15.18 11.92
CA THR A 117 -16.19 -15.92 11.30
C THR A 117 -16.45 -17.26 12.00
N GLY A 118 -17.72 -17.61 12.17
CA GLY A 118 -18.14 -18.90 12.70
C GLY A 118 -17.97 -20.06 11.70
N LYS A 119 -17.76 -19.76 10.41
CA LYS A 119 -17.61 -20.76 9.36
C LYS A 119 -16.31 -21.56 9.54
N ARG A 120 -16.37 -22.86 9.25
CA ARG A 120 -15.26 -23.79 9.43
C ARG A 120 -15.13 -24.64 8.18
N VAL A 121 -13.90 -24.72 7.70
CA VAL A 121 -13.48 -25.67 6.68
C VAL A 121 -12.85 -26.85 7.42
N ASP A 122 -13.57 -27.96 7.43
CA ASP A 122 -13.20 -29.20 8.11
C ASP A 122 -13.01 -30.36 7.11
N ARG A 123 -12.69 -31.55 7.61
CA ARG A 123 -12.57 -32.75 6.79
C ARG A 123 -13.80 -33.07 5.92
N HIS A 124 -15.00 -32.67 6.33
CA HIS A 124 -16.21 -32.95 5.56
C HIS A 124 -16.30 -32.04 4.33
N PHE A 125 -15.89 -30.77 4.46
CA PHE A 125 -15.75 -29.88 3.31
C PHE A 125 -14.79 -30.45 2.27
N PHE A 126 -13.59 -30.84 2.68
CA PHE A 126 -12.58 -31.36 1.75
C PHE A 126 -12.91 -32.75 1.18
N ALA A 127 -13.72 -33.55 1.88
CA ALA A 127 -14.28 -34.77 1.33
C ALA A 127 -15.40 -34.52 0.29
N ALA A 128 -16.07 -33.37 0.35
CA ALA A 128 -17.15 -33.01 -0.56
C ALA A 128 -16.67 -32.34 -1.86
N HIS A 129 -15.48 -31.73 -1.85
CA HIS A 129 -14.95 -30.96 -2.98
C HIS A 129 -13.59 -31.49 -3.42
N THR A 130 -13.44 -31.72 -4.73
CA THR A 130 -12.13 -32.06 -5.31
C THR A 130 -11.24 -30.83 -5.40
N VAL A 131 -9.92 -31.00 -5.42
CA VAL A 131 -8.99 -29.88 -5.60
C VAL A 131 -9.16 -29.28 -7.00
N SER A 132 -9.42 -30.10 -8.02
CA SER A 132 -9.75 -29.60 -9.37
C SER A 132 -10.98 -28.71 -9.37
N GLU A 133 -12.04 -29.06 -8.63
CA GLU A 133 -13.21 -28.20 -8.48
C GLU A 133 -12.87 -26.89 -7.78
N LEU A 134 -12.19 -26.96 -6.62
CA LEU A 134 -11.81 -25.77 -5.85
C LEU A 134 -10.93 -24.82 -6.67
N SER A 135 -10.09 -25.33 -7.57
CA SER A 135 -9.25 -24.50 -8.44
C SER A 135 -10.04 -23.60 -9.41
N THR A 136 -11.32 -23.90 -9.63
CA THR A 136 -12.21 -23.08 -10.47
C THR A 136 -12.95 -21.99 -9.70
N TRP A 137 -12.85 -22.00 -8.37
CA TRP A 137 -13.53 -21.02 -7.52
C TRP A 137 -12.74 -19.72 -7.46
N THR A 138 -13.43 -18.61 -7.25
CA THR A 138 -12.76 -17.33 -7.01
C THR A 138 -12.12 -17.33 -5.62
N ASP A 139 -11.06 -16.54 -5.43
CA ASP A 139 -10.40 -16.36 -4.13
C ASP A 139 -11.39 -15.98 -3.03
N PHE A 140 -12.35 -15.11 -3.37
CA PHE A 140 -13.44 -14.74 -2.46
C PHE A 140 -14.30 -15.94 -2.07
N ALA A 141 -14.68 -16.79 -3.03
CA ALA A 141 -15.52 -17.95 -2.76
C ALA A 141 -14.81 -19.01 -1.92
N LEU A 142 -13.50 -19.19 -2.14
CA LEU A 142 -12.64 -20.08 -1.33
C LEU A 142 -12.52 -19.57 0.10
N GLU A 143 -12.17 -18.30 0.27
CA GLU A 143 -11.99 -17.67 1.58
C GLU A 143 -13.31 -17.59 2.36
N ASP A 144 -14.46 -17.37 1.68
CA ASP A 144 -15.79 -17.29 2.31
C ASP A 144 -16.26 -18.64 2.91
N GLN A 145 -15.58 -19.76 2.62
CA GLN A 145 -15.88 -21.06 3.26
C GLN A 145 -15.47 -21.11 4.74
N GLY A 146 -14.57 -20.23 5.17
CA GLY A 146 -14.18 -20.04 6.57
C GLY A 146 -12.86 -20.67 6.96
N ARG A 147 -12.64 -20.81 8.27
CA ARG A 147 -11.32 -21.12 8.83
C ARG A 147 -10.95 -22.59 8.67
N LEU A 148 -9.73 -22.86 8.25
CA LEU A 148 -9.11 -24.20 8.31
C LEU A 148 -9.01 -24.66 9.77
N THR A 149 -9.42 -25.90 10.04
CA THR A 149 -9.55 -26.44 11.41
C THR A 149 -8.59 -27.54 11.77
N GLU A 150 -8.04 -28.25 10.80
CA GLU A 150 -7.13 -29.38 10.99
C GLU A 150 -6.13 -29.48 9.84
N PRO A 151 -4.95 -30.10 10.06
CA PRO A 151 -3.98 -30.33 9.00
C PRO A 151 -4.53 -31.28 7.93
N MET A 152 -4.23 -30.97 6.66
CA MET A 152 -4.65 -31.75 5.51
C MET A 152 -3.43 -32.05 4.61
N VAL A 153 -3.50 -33.14 3.85
CA VAL A 153 -2.54 -33.46 2.78
C VAL A 153 -3.29 -33.71 1.48
N TYR A 154 -2.73 -33.31 0.36
CA TYR A 154 -3.31 -33.61 -0.94
C TYR A 154 -3.05 -35.06 -1.34
N ASP A 155 -4.10 -35.79 -1.70
CA ASP A 155 -4.02 -37.11 -2.29
C ASP A 155 -4.38 -37.04 -3.79
N SER A 156 -3.38 -37.20 -4.65
CA SER A 156 -3.55 -37.15 -6.10
C SER A 156 -4.38 -38.31 -6.66
N ALA A 157 -4.49 -39.44 -5.95
CA ALA A 157 -5.27 -40.58 -6.43
C ALA A 157 -6.78 -40.32 -6.32
N SER A 158 -7.19 -39.61 -5.28
CA SER A 158 -8.58 -39.20 -5.06
C SER A 158 -8.89 -37.78 -5.55
N ASP A 159 -7.87 -36.95 -5.79
CA ASP A 159 -7.99 -35.52 -6.06
C ASP A 159 -8.65 -34.73 -4.91
N HIS A 160 -8.38 -35.14 -3.68
CA HIS A 160 -8.93 -34.52 -2.47
C HIS A 160 -7.83 -34.17 -1.46
N TYR A 161 -8.12 -33.19 -0.61
CA TYR A 161 -7.40 -33.01 0.64
C TYR A 161 -7.92 -34.00 1.69
N VAL A 162 -7.03 -34.79 2.29
CA VAL A 162 -7.37 -35.76 3.34
C VAL A 162 -6.76 -35.35 4.69
N PRO A 163 -7.48 -35.54 5.81
CA PRO A 163 -7.01 -35.07 7.11
C PRO A 163 -5.82 -35.91 7.61
N ILE A 164 -4.84 -35.23 8.21
CA ILE A 164 -3.68 -35.86 8.88
C ILE A 164 -3.48 -35.28 10.28
N SER A 165 -2.74 -35.99 11.13
CA SER A 165 -2.43 -35.46 12.45
C SER A 165 -1.39 -34.33 12.37
N TRP A 166 -1.34 -33.46 13.39
CA TRP A 166 -0.28 -32.45 13.49
C TRP A 166 1.12 -33.07 13.49
N GLN A 167 1.30 -34.22 14.15
CA GLN A 167 2.59 -34.91 14.16
C GLN A 167 2.97 -35.39 12.77
N ASP A 168 2.03 -35.95 12.01
CA ASP A 168 2.26 -36.40 10.63
C ASP A 168 2.56 -35.22 9.70
N ALA A 169 1.89 -34.08 9.89
CA ALA A 169 2.17 -32.86 9.14
C ALA A 169 3.61 -32.36 9.38
N PHE A 170 4.06 -32.31 10.64
CA PHE A 170 5.45 -31.94 10.95
C PHE A 170 6.47 -32.96 10.42
N ASN A 171 6.15 -34.25 10.51
CA ASN A 171 7.01 -35.31 9.98
C ASN A 171 7.15 -35.20 8.46
N LEU A 172 6.04 -34.98 7.74
CA LEU A 172 6.00 -34.84 6.29
C LEU A 172 6.83 -33.64 5.83
N VAL A 173 6.62 -32.47 6.43
CA VAL A 173 7.42 -31.26 6.12
C VAL A 173 8.90 -31.51 6.40
N GLY A 174 9.22 -32.11 7.55
CA GLY A 174 10.61 -32.43 7.91
C GLY A 174 11.26 -33.45 6.99
N GLU A 175 10.53 -34.45 6.51
CA GLU A 175 11.01 -35.45 5.55
C GLU A 175 11.40 -34.79 4.23
N HIS A 176 10.51 -33.98 3.65
CA HIS A 176 10.78 -33.30 2.39
C HIS A 176 11.93 -32.30 2.51
N LEU A 177 12.01 -31.52 3.60
CA LEU A 177 13.13 -30.61 3.82
C LEU A 177 14.46 -31.37 3.93
N ARG A 178 14.53 -32.47 4.68
CA ARG A 178 15.77 -33.27 4.80
C ARG A 178 16.17 -33.98 3.51
N ALA A 179 15.23 -34.18 2.59
CA ALA A 179 15.48 -34.84 1.32
C ALA A 179 16.01 -33.90 0.23
N LEU A 180 16.02 -32.58 0.45
CA LEU A 180 16.59 -31.62 -0.49
C LEU A 180 18.11 -31.75 -0.57
N ASP A 181 18.67 -31.60 -1.78
CA ASP A 181 20.11 -31.68 -2.01
C ASP A 181 20.83 -30.45 -1.45
N SER A 182 20.10 -29.34 -1.30
CA SER A 182 20.59 -28.09 -0.73
C SER A 182 19.49 -27.34 0.03
N PRO A 183 19.78 -26.73 1.20
CA PRO A 183 18.82 -25.88 1.91
C PRO A 183 18.27 -24.72 1.08
N ASN A 184 19.00 -24.26 0.05
CA ASN A 184 18.60 -23.16 -0.82
C ASN A 184 17.51 -23.56 -1.84
N GLU A 185 17.14 -24.84 -1.94
CA GLU A 185 16.01 -25.29 -2.75
C GLU A 185 14.65 -25.07 -2.06
N ALA A 186 14.66 -24.73 -0.75
CA ALA A 186 13.48 -24.33 -0.01
C ALA A 186 13.33 -22.80 0.03
N ALA A 187 12.09 -22.32 -0.01
CA ALA A 187 11.73 -20.92 0.20
C ALA A 187 10.74 -20.79 1.37
N PHE A 188 11.04 -19.87 2.29
CA PHE A 188 10.27 -19.67 3.52
C PHE A 188 9.56 -18.32 3.48
N TYR A 189 8.38 -18.28 2.85
CA TYR A 189 7.62 -17.05 2.68
C TYR A 189 6.95 -16.60 3.99
N THR A 190 7.18 -15.34 4.39
CA THR A 190 6.55 -14.77 5.60
C THR A 190 5.52 -13.69 5.26
N SER A 191 4.36 -13.77 5.92
CA SER A 191 3.30 -12.76 5.82
C SER A 191 3.51 -11.63 6.82
N GLY A 192 3.26 -10.38 6.40
CA GLY A 192 3.26 -9.21 7.28
C GLY A 192 2.15 -9.20 8.34
N ARG A 193 1.22 -10.17 8.29
CA ARG A 193 0.24 -10.41 9.36
C ARG A 193 0.77 -11.29 10.50
N LEU A 194 1.92 -11.93 10.32
CA LEU A 194 2.52 -12.74 11.36
C LEU A 194 3.17 -11.84 12.42
N GLY A 195 2.86 -12.05 13.70
CA GLY A 195 3.43 -11.28 14.80
C GLY A 195 4.97 -11.34 14.84
N ASN A 196 5.58 -10.33 15.45
CA ASN A 196 7.04 -10.17 15.48
C ASN A 196 7.74 -11.38 16.12
N GLU A 197 7.19 -11.93 17.19
CA GLU A 197 7.75 -13.07 17.92
C GLU A 197 7.75 -14.35 17.06
N ALA A 198 6.62 -14.61 16.39
CA ALA A 198 6.50 -15.77 15.50
C ALA A 198 7.39 -15.62 14.26
N SER A 199 7.44 -14.41 13.68
CA SER A 199 8.34 -14.08 12.57
C SER A 199 9.82 -14.26 12.96
N PHE A 200 10.19 -13.87 14.18
CA PHE A 200 11.54 -14.08 14.72
C PHE A 200 11.89 -15.57 14.85
N LEU A 201 10.98 -16.40 15.36
CA LEU A 201 11.21 -17.84 15.46
C LEU A 201 11.25 -18.50 14.08
N TYR A 202 10.41 -18.06 13.15
CA TYR A 202 10.33 -18.59 11.80
C TYR A 202 11.63 -18.35 11.00
N GLN A 203 12.16 -17.12 11.03
CA GLN A 203 13.44 -16.83 10.37
C GLN A 203 14.60 -17.60 11.00
N LEU A 204 14.57 -17.83 12.32
CA LEU A 204 15.61 -18.56 13.02
C LEU A 204 15.61 -20.03 12.57
N MET A 205 14.43 -20.65 12.51
CA MET A 205 14.27 -22.01 12.01
C MET A 205 14.80 -22.17 10.59
N ALA A 206 14.46 -21.25 9.67
CA ALA A 206 14.96 -21.32 8.28
C ALA A 206 16.48 -21.14 8.18
N ARG A 207 17.07 -20.28 9.02
CA ARG A 207 18.52 -20.06 9.06
C ARG A 207 19.28 -21.23 9.70
N GLU A 208 18.72 -21.84 10.74
CA GLU A 208 19.24 -23.09 11.33
C GLU A 208 19.12 -24.26 10.35
N TYR A 209 18.09 -24.29 9.51
CA TYR A 209 17.96 -25.23 8.39
C TYR A 209 19.07 -25.02 7.33
N GLY A 210 19.67 -23.83 7.26
CA GLY A 210 20.86 -23.55 6.46
C GLY A 210 20.63 -22.63 5.25
N THR A 211 19.52 -21.90 5.21
CA THR A 211 19.19 -20.99 4.09
C THR A 211 18.85 -19.57 4.54
N ASN A 212 19.08 -18.60 3.66
CA ASN A 212 18.58 -17.23 3.79
C ASN A 212 17.43 -16.93 2.79
N ASN A 213 16.87 -17.95 2.14
CA ASN A 213 15.76 -17.81 1.20
C ASN A 213 14.44 -17.55 1.94
N LEU A 214 14.30 -16.33 2.45
CA LEU A 214 13.20 -15.83 3.27
C LEU A 214 12.51 -14.65 2.56
N PRO A 215 11.80 -14.89 1.44
CA PRO A 215 11.00 -13.84 0.84
C PRO A 215 9.88 -13.44 1.80
N ASP A 216 9.51 -12.17 1.80
CA ASP A 216 8.41 -11.68 2.60
C ASP A 216 7.54 -10.71 1.79
N CYS A 217 6.31 -10.46 2.24
CA CYS A 217 5.37 -9.60 1.50
C CYS A 217 5.89 -8.16 1.30
N SER A 218 6.78 -7.67 2.18
CA SER A 218 7.39 -6.35 2.04
C SER A 218 8.36 -6.27 0.86
N ASN A 219 8.83 -7.40 0.32
CA ASN A 219 9.65 -7.40 -0.90
C ASN A 219 8.92 -6.77 -2.09
N MET A 220 7.60 -6.97 -2.19
CA MET A 220 6.77 -6.40 -3.24
C MET A 220 6.36 -4.94 -2.95
N CYS A 221 6.48 -4.50 -1.70
CA CYS A 221 5.91 -3.23 -1.23
C CYS A 221 6.98 -2.18 -0.89
N HIS A 222 7.96 -2.57 -0.08
CA HIS A 222 8.93 -1.68 0.55
C HIS A 222 10.35 -1.82 0.01
N ARG A 223 10.67 -2.86 -0.78
CA ARG A 223 12.04 -3.05 -1.27
C ARG A 223 12.55 -1.87 -2.10
N ALA A 224 11.70 -1.34 -2.98
CA ALA A 224 12.02 -0.18 -3.80
C ALA A 224 12.30 1.05 -2.93
N SER A 225 11.32 1.46 -2.11
CA SER A 225 11.47 2.62 -1.22
C SER A 225 12.60 2.46 -0.20
N GLY A 226 12.80 1.26 0.33
CA GLY A 226 13.91 0.96 1.24
C GLY A 226 15.26 1.13 0.58
N SER A 227 15.43 0.69 -0.67
CA SER A 227 16.68 0.86 -1.42
C SER A 227 16.97 2.33 -1.73
N ALA A 228 15.94 3.08 -2.14
CA ALA A 228 16.04 4.52 -2.41
C ALA A 228 16.40 5.32 -1.14
N LEU A 229 15.71 5.06 -0.02
CA LEU A 229 15.97 5.78 1.23
C LEU A 229 17.30 5.38 1.89
N GLU A 230 17.73 4.13 1.75
CA GLU A 230 19.06 3.72 2.22
C GLU A 230 20.16 4.52 1.48
N ALA A 231 20.02 4.67 0.16
CA ALA A 231 20.94 5.47 -0.64
C ALA A 231 20.88 6.97 -0.31
N ALA A 232 19.69 7.51 0.00
CA ALA A 232 19.50 8.94 0.24
C ALA A 232 19.77 9.38 1.70
N LEU A 233 19.38 8.57 2.68
CA LEU A 233 19.34 8.93 4.11
C LEU A 233 20.03 7.89 5.02
N GLY A 234 20.47 6.74 4.50
CA GLY A 234 21.06 5.66 5.30
C GLY A 234 20.06 4.90 6.17
N THR A 235 18.77 4.94 5.81
CA THR A 235 17.73 4.14 6.47
C THR A 235 16.63 3.76 5.50
N GLY A 236 16.27 2.49 5.42
CA GLY A 236 15.10 2.01 4.68
C GLY A 236 13.74 2.20 5.39
N LYS A 237 13.67 3.00 6.47
CA LYS A 237 12.46 3.17 7.30
C LYS A 237 11.93 4.60 7.23
N GLY A 238 10.62 4.73 7.49
CA GLY A 238 9.99 6.04 7.61
C GLY A 238 10.65 6.89 8.69
N THR A 239 10.84 8.18 8.39
CA THR A 239 11.58 9.13 9.25
C THR A 239 10.66 10.05 10.06
N ALA A 240 9.34 9.90 9.93
CA ALA A 240 8.34 10.74 10.56
C ALA A 240 7.38 9.92 11.45
N SER A 241 6.88 10.57 12.49
CA SER A 241 5.91 10.05 13.45
C SER A 241 4.53 10.69 13.25
N LEU A 242 3.50 10.17 13.93
CA LEU A 242 2.19 10.82 13.99
C LEU A 242 2.24 12.22 14.63
N GLU A 243 3.19 12.48 15.52
CA GLU A 243 3.37 13.80 16.13
C GLU A 243 3.83 14.84 15.10
N ASP A 244 4.63 14.43 14.11
CA ASP A 244 5.08 15.30 13.04
C ASP A 244 3.91 15.70 12.13
N TRP A 245 2.96 14.79 11.87
CA TRP A 245 1.72 15.11 11.13
C TRP A 245 0.87 16.18 11.82
N GLU A 246 0.89 16.23 13.15
CA GLU A 246 0.20 17.25 13.94
C GLU A 246 0.90 18.61 13.89
N ARG A 247 2.16 18.67 13.46
CA ARG A 247 2.99 19.87 13.41
C ARG A 247 3.30 20.37 12.01
N ALA A 248 3.09 19.55 10.98
CA ALA A 248 3.37 19.88 9.60
C ALA A 248 2.47 21.02 9.09
N ASP A 249 3.06 21.90 8.29
CA ASP A 249 2.40 23.00 7.59
C ASP A 249 2.04 22.60 6.15
N ALA A 250 2.77 21.64 5.57
CA ALA A 250 2.44 21.00 4.30
C ALA A 250 2.55 19.47 4.38
N LEU A 251 1.55 18.78 3.82
CA LEU A 251 1.47 17.34 3.69
C LEU A 251 1.37 16.97 2.21
N PHE A 252 2.36 16.28 1.67
CA PHE A 252 2.34 15.72 0.31
C PHE A 252 2.04 14.22 0.41
N ILE A 253 0.87 13.81 -0.07
CA ILE A 253 0.36 12.45 -0.01
C ILE A 253 0.45 11.83 -1.41
N MET A 254 1.43 10.96 -1.64
CA MET A 254 1.77 10.45 -2.98
C MET A 254 1.45 8.96 -3.15
N GLY A 255 0.66 8.61 -4.16
CA GLY A 255 0.32 7.22 -4.44
C GLY A 255 -0.41 6.52 -3.29
N VAL A 256 -1.19 7.27 -2.49
CA VAL A 256 -1.97 6.75 -1.37
C VAL A 256 -3.46 6.96 -1.62
N ASN A 257 -4.24 5.88 -1.55
CA ASN A 257 -5.69 5.98 -1.44
C ASN A 257 -6.08 5.99 0.05
N ALA A 258 -6.24 7.19 0.60
CA ALA A 258 -6.58 7.39 2.01
C ALA A 258 -7.90 6.71 2.42
N ALA A 259 -8.94 6.83 1.60
CA ALA A 259 -10.27 6.37 1.96
C ALA A 259 -10.41 4.85 1.97
N SER A 260 -9.67 4.16 1.09
CA SER A 260 -9.75 2.70 0.96
C SER A 260 -8.68 1.98 1.75
N ASN A 261 -7.43 2.47 1.72
CA ASN A 261 -6.27 1.71 2.20
C ASN A 261 -5.82 2.12 3.60
N ALA A 262 -6.03 3.39 3.97
CA ALA A 262 -5.67 3.90 5.30
C ALA A 262 -6.76 4.84 5.86
N PRO A 263 -8.01 4.38 6.09
CA PRO A 263 -9.12 5.29 6.42
C PRO A 263 -8.90 6.07 7.72
N ARG A 264 -8.09 5.55 8.64
CA ARG A 264 -7.70 6.25 9.87
C ARG A 264 -6.89 7.52 9.61
N MET A 265 -6.14 7.57 8.51
CA MET A 265 -5.42 8.77 8.05
C MET A 265 -6.36 9.96 7.80
N LEU A 266 -7.64 9.72 7.45
CA LEU A 266 -8.60 10.80 7.23
C LEU A 266 -8.74 11.71 8.46
N THR A 267 -8.69 11.14 9.67
CA THR A 267 -8.75 11.92 10.92
C THR A 267 -7.55 12.86 11.06
N ALA A 268 -6.35 12.41 10.67
CA ALA A 268 -5.15 13.24 10.69
C ALA A 268 -5.24 14.34 9.62
N LEU A 269 -5.74 14.02 8.43
CA LEU A 269 -5.93 14.98 7.34
C LEU A 269 -6.97 16.05 7.67
N THR A 270 -8.12 15.71 8.27
CA THR A 270 -9.13 16.71 8.66
C THR A 270 -8.59 17.66 9.72
N LYS A 271 -7.86 17.14 10.73
CA LYS A 271 -7.21 17.96 11.75
C LYS A 271 -6.13 18.88 11.17
N ALA A 272 -5.33 18.37 10.24
CA ALA A 272 -4.33 19.19 9.54
C ALA A 272 -4.98 20.31 8.73
N TYR A 273 -6.06 20.01 8.00
CA TYR A 273 -6.81 21.02 7.25
C TYR A 273 -7.42 22.09 8.16
N GLN A 274 -8.02 21.69 9.29
CA GLN A 274 -8.58 22.62 10.28
C GLN A 274 -7.52 23.52 10.93
N ARG A 275 -6.28 23.02 11.09
CA ARG A 275 -5.12 23.81 11.54
C ARG A 275 -4.64 24.81 10.49
N GLY A 276 -5.03 24.64 9.22
CA GLY A 276 -4.60 25.47 8.10
C GLY A 276 -3.41 24.90 7.32
N ALA A 277 -3.01 23.65 7.58
CA ALA A 277 -1.96 22.99 6.82
C ALA A 277 -2.40 22.79 5.36
N GLN A 278 -1.44 22.93 4.43
CA GLN A 278 -1.63 22.60 3.02
C GLN A 278 -1.56 21.09 2.84
N ILE A 279 -2.47 20.53 2.04
CA ILE A 279 -2.55 19.09 1.81
C ILE A 279 -2.60 18.84 0.30
N VAL A 280 -1.51 18.29 -0.23
CA VAL A 280 -1.33 18.00 -1.64
C VAL A 280 -1.49 16.50 -1.85
N HIS A 281 -2.50 16.08 -2.60
CA HIS A 281 -2.63 14.67 -3.03
C HIS A 281 -2.05 14.52 -4.43
N VAL A 282 -1.19 13.52 -4.62
CA VAL A 282 -0.61 13.15 -5.92
C VAL A 282 -1.03 11.73 -6.24
N ASN A 283 -1.95 11.58 -7.19
CA ASN A 283 -2.51 10.29 -7.57
C ASN A 283 -3.20 10.43 -8.94
N PRO A 284 -3.05 9.49 -9.89
CA PRO A 284 -3.79 9.54 -11.15
C PRO A 284 -5.32 9.73 -10.99
N LEU A 285 -5.87 9.25 -9.88
CA LEU A 285 -7.29 9.36 -9.56
C LEU A 285 -7.53 10.35 -8.41
N VAL A 286 -8.57 11.19 -8.55
CA VAL A 286 -9.08 11.99 -7.43
C VAL A 286 -10.08 11.14 -6.63
N GLU A 287 -9.58 10.61 -5.53
CA GLU A 287 -10.26 9.74 -4.57
C GLU A 287 -11.31 10.49 -3.74
N ALA A 288 -12.28 9.78 -3.15
CA ALA A 288 -13.23 10.41 -2.20
C ALA A 288 -12.49 11.03 -1.00
N GLY A 289 -11.47 10.32 -0.49
CA GLY A 289 -10.63 10.77 0.62
C GLY A 289 -9.71 11.95 0.29
N ALA A 290 -9.51 12.27 -0.99
CA ALA A 290 -8.76 13.44 -1.46
C ALA A 290 -9.68 14.68 -1.70
N ARG A 291 -10.96 14.59 -1.33
CA ARG A 291 -11.92 15.70 -1.41
C ARG A 291 -12.39 16.12 -0.02
N LYS A 292 -13.16 15.25 0.65
CA LYS A 292 -13.81 15.55 1.93
C LYS A 292 -14.13 14.27 2.70
N ALA A 293 -14.04 14.33 4.02
CA ALA A 293 -14.34 13.21 4.91
C ALA A 293 -15.29 13.61 6.04
N ILE A 294 -16.07 12.65 6.53
CA ILE A 294 -16.79 12.74 7.81
C ILE A 294 -16.13 11.73 8.76
N ILE A 295 -15.62 12.20 9.90
CA ILE A 295 -14.92 11.36 10.85
C ILE A 295 -15.94 10.61 11.74
N PRO A 296 -16.01 9.27 11.71
CA PRO A 296 -17.09 8.52 12.36
C PRO A 296 -17.17 8.68 13.89
N HIS A 297 -16.05 8.92 14.56
CA HIS A 297 -16.00 9.09 16.02
C HIS A 297 -16.30 10.54 16.47
N GLU A 298 -16.44 11.49 15.53
CA GLU A 298 -16.90 12.85 15.81
C GLU A 298 -18.43 12.88 15.70
N PHE A 299 -19.10 12.37 16.73
CA PHE A 299 -20.55 12.14 16.74
C PHE A 299 -21.39 13.36 16.35
N ILE A 300 -20.94 14.58 16.66
CA ILE A 300 -21.63 15.82 16.27
C ILE A 300 -21.55 16.04 14.75
N ASP A 301 -20.37 15.91 14.15
CA ASP A 301 -20.19 16.10 12.71
C ASP A 301 -20.85 14.97 11.90
N MET A 302 -20.90 13.76 12.46
CA MET A 302 -21.66 12.64 11.89
C MET A 302 -23.18 12.86 11.96
N ALA A 303 -23.69 13.42 13.06
CA ALA A 303 -25.11 13.75 13.20
C ALA A 303 -25.53 14.94 12.31
N LEU A 304 -24.63 15.90 12.11
CA LEU A 304 -24.86 17.11 11.31
C LEU A 304 -24.45 16.95 9.84
N MET A 305 -23.96 15.79 9.42
CA MET A 305 -23.45 15.53 8.07
C MET A 305 -22.36 16.54 7.61
N ARG A 306 -21.56 17.03 8.56
CA ARG A 306 -20.56 18.07 8.31
C ARG A 306 -19.28 17.43 7.78
N ALA A 307 -19.09 17.50 6.47
CA ALA A 307 -17.85 17.04 5.84
C ALA A 307 -16.75 18.11 5.95
N THR A 308 -15.55 17.68 6.32
CA THR A 308 -14.36 18.53 6.35
C THR A 308 -13.51 18.25 5.10
N PRO A 309 -13.03 19.28 4.37
CA PRO A 309 -12.10 19.08 3.27
C PRO A 309 -10.82 18.40 3.74
N THR A 310 -10.22 17.58 2.89
CA THR A 310 -9.00 16.81 3.19
C THR A 310 -7.90 17.07 2.17
N SER A 311 -8.01 18.13 1.38
CA SER A 311 -7.08 18.50 0.32
C SER A 311 -7.12 20.01 0.07
N THR A 312 -5.97 20.60 -0.24
CA THR A 312 -5.83 21.96 -0.79
C THR A 312 -5.42 21.94 -2.27
N LEU A 313 -4.77 20.86 -2.72
CA LEU A 313 -4.37 20.65 -4.11
C LEU A 313 -4.43 19.15 -4.45
N ASN A 314 -5.03 18.81 -5.59
CA ASN A 314 -5.06 17.46 -6.13
C ASN A 314 -4.34 17.45 -7.47
N LEU A 315 -3.29 16.65 -7.61
CA LEU A 315 -2.47 16.50 -8.81
C LEU A 315 -2.72 15.13 -9.42
N GLN A 316 -3.40 15.12 -10.57
CA GLN A 316 -3.64 13.90 -11.35
C GLN A 316 -2.45 13.56 -12.23
N ILE A 317 -1.43 13.01 -11.59
CA ILE A 317 -0.20 12.64 -12.26
C ILE A 317 -0.43 11.47 -13.23
N ARG A 318 0.33 11.43 -14.32
CA ARG A 318 0.41 10.25 -15.17
C ARG A 318 1.07 9.11 -14.37
N PRO A 319 0.62 7.85 -14.50
CA PRO A 319 1.33 6.71 -13.93
C PRO A 319 2.82 6.72 -14.30
N GLY A 320 3.70 6.67 -13.28
CA GLY A 320 5.17 6.77 -13.44
C GLY A 320 5.71 8.19 -13.65
N GLY A 321 4.86 9.22 -13.57
CA GLY A 321 5.24 10.63 -13.73
C GLY A 321 5.84 11.28 -12.49
N ASP A 322 5.90 10.56 -11.36
CA ASP A 322 6.26 11.08 -10.03
C ASP A 322 7.65 11.71 -9.99
N MET A 323 8.64 11.09 -10.64
CA MET A 323 9.99 11.66 -10.75
C MET A 323 9.99 13.02 -11.48
N ALA A 324 9.17 13.17 -12.52
CA ALA A 324 9.06 14.43 -13.26
C ALA A 324 8.36 15.51 -12.43
N LEU A 325 7.35 15.16 -11.62
CA LEU A 325 6.78 16.10 -10.65
C LEU A 325 7.83 16.55 -9.63
N MET A 326 8.55 15.61 -9.00
CA MET A 326 9.55 15.95 -7.99
C MET A 326 10.69 16.81 -8.56
N ARG A 327 11.18 16.48 -9.77
CA ARG A 327 12.21 17.28 -10.45
C ARG A 327 11.68 18.66 -10.87
N GLY A 328 10.43 18.74 -11.31
CA GLY A 328 9.80 20.01 -11.65
C GLY A 328 9.58 20.91 -10.45
N MET A 329 9.17 20.35 -9.31
CA MET A 329 9.10 21.08 -8.04
C MET A 329 10.47 21.59 -7.62
N ALA A 330 11.50 20.74 -7.65
CA ALA A 330 12.88 21.15 -7.34
C ALA A 330 13.37 22.27 -8.27
N LYS A 331 13.09 22.18 -9.58
CA LYS A 331 13.42 23.23 -10.55
C LYS A 331 12.73 24.56 -10.20
N ALA A 332 11.44 24.54 -9.88
CA ALA A 332 10.72 25.75 -9.47
C ALA A 332 11.27 26.37 -8.19
N VAL A 333 11.62 25.56 -7.17
CA VAL A 333 12.25 26.06 -5.93
C VAL A 333 13.62 26.68 -6.20
N LEU A 334 14.42 26.08 -7.09
CA LEU A 334 15.71 26.63 -7.50
C LEU A 334 15.57 27.96 -8.26
N GLU A 335 14.59 28.08 -9.16
CA GLU A 335 14.26 29.34 -9.84
C GLU A 335 13.75 30.41 -8.84
N GLU A 336 12.99 30.00 -7.82
CA GLU A 336 12.56 30.90 -6.74
C GLU A 336 13.76 31.41 -5.93
N ALA A 337 14.73 30.54 -5.66
CA ALA A 337 15.93 30.87 -4.88
C ALA A 337 16.80 31.97 -5.50
N GLU A 338 16.71 32.20 -6.80
CA GLU A 338 17.38 33.32 -7.49
C GLU A 338 16.88 34.69 -6.99
N HIS A 339 15.64 34.74 -6.47
CA HIS A 339 14.95 35.96 -6.06
C HIS A 339 14.55 35.95 -4.58
N ASN A 340 14.45 34.76 -3.97
CA ASN A 340 14.11 34.55 -2.57
C ASN A 340 15.20 33.71 -1.87
N PRO A 341 16.14 34.36 -1.15
CA PRO A 341 17.20 33.64 -0.43
C PRO A 341 16.71 32.65 0.63
N LYS A 342 15.44 32.70 1.02
CA LYS A 342 14.84 31.76 1.98
C LYS A 342 14.28 30.48 1.35
N ALA A 343 14.21 30.41 0.02
CA ALA A 343 13.67 29.24 -0.67
C ALA A 343 14.56 27.98 -0.50
N LEU A 344 15.83 28.17 -0.14
CA LEU A 344 16.78 27.09 0.15
C LEU A 344 17.36 27.24 1.55
N ASP A 345 17.41 26.14 2.29
CA ASP A 345 18.19 26.05 3.52
C ASP A 345 19.67 25.76 3.17
N LEU A 346 20.43 26.82 2.90
CA LEU A 346 21.84 26.70 2.50
C LEU A 346 22.72 26.12 3.61
N ASP A 347 22.42 26.43 4.88
CA ASP A 347 23.15 25.86 6.03
C ASP A 347 22.96 24.34 6.11
N PHE A 348 21.73 23.85 5.88
CA PHE A 348 21.45 22.43 5.85
C PHE A 348 22.13 21.76 4.64
N ILE A 349 22.02 22.35 3.46
CA ILE A 349 22.63 21.84 2.23
C ILE A 349 24.15 21.69 2.39
N GLU A 350 24.83 22.72 2.89
CA GLU A 350 26.30 22.71 3.05
C GLU A 350 26.76 21.67 4.07
N ARG A 351 26.01 21.47 5.17
CA ARG A 351 26.46 20.64 6.30
C ARG A 351 26.04 19.19 6.22
N TYR A 352 24.88 18.90 5.60
CA TYR A 352 24.21 17.60 5.73
C TYR A 352 23.87 16.95 4.38
N THR A 353 24.29 17.52 3.25
CA THR A 353 24.00 16.96 1.93
C THR A 353 25.25 16.82 1.07
N THR A 354 25.15 16.01 0.01
CA THR A 354 26.19 15.85 -1.02
C THR A 354 25.53 15.83 -2.40
N GLY A 355 26.26 16.21 -3.46
CA GLY A 355 25.75 16.16 -4.85
C GLY A 355 24.75 17.27 -5.22
N PHE A 356 24.57 18.28 -4.37
CA PHE A 356 23.61 19.37 -4.61
C PHE A 356 23.89 20.12 -5.93
N ASP A 357 25.15 20.46 -6.21
CA ASP A 357 25.50 21.20 -7.43
C ASP A 357 25.20 20.41 -8.71
N GLU A 358 25.45 19.10 -8.70
CA GLU A 358 25.16 18.19 -9.80
C GLU A 358 23.65 18.10 -10.03
N TYR A 359 22.87 17.95 -8.95
CA TYR A 359 21.42 17.91 -9.02
C TYR A 359 20.82 19.24 -9.50
N ARG A 360 21.34 20.38 -9.01
CA ARG A 360 20.96 21.72 -9.45
C ARG A 360 21.19 21.89 -10.96
N ALA A 361 22.36 21.47 -11.46
CA ALA A 361 22.67 21.51 -12.89
C ALA A 361 21.70 20.63 -13.71
N LEU A 362 21.36 19.44 -13.21
CA LEU A 362 20.38 18.55 -13.83
C LEU A 362 18.97 19.18 -13.89
N CYS A 363 18.51 19.80 -12.80
CA CYS A 363 17.25 20.53 -12.76
C CYS A 363 17.25 21.72 -13.75
N ALA A 364 18.35 22.46 -13.86
CA ALA A 364 18.47 23.56 -14.82
C ALA A 364 18.41 23.06 -16.27
N ALA A 365 19.11 21.96 -16.58
CA ALA A 365 19.17 21.37 -17.92
C ALA A 365 17.86 20.70 -18.37
N THR A 366 17.05 20.20 -17.43
CA THR A 366 15.76 19.57 -17.76
C THR A 366 14.73 20.63 -18.17
N SER A 367 14.14 20.47 -19.35
CA SER A 367 13.19 21.45 -19.88
C SER A 367 11.81 21.35 -19.23
N TRP A 368 11.10 22.48 -19.10
CA TRP A 368 9.71 22.49 -18.62
C TRP A 368 8.77 21.66 -19.51
N SER A 369 9.00 21.66 -20.83
CA SER A 369 8.24 20.83 -21.77
C SER A 369 8.35 19.33 -21.46
N GLU A 370 9.55 18.86 -21.09
CA GLU A 370 9.78 17.46 -20.75
C GLU A 370 9.11 17.09 -19.43
N LEU A 371 9.22 17.96 -18.41
CA LEU A 371 8.60 17.76 -17.10
C LEU A 371 7.07 17.70 -17.21
N VAL A 372 6.46 18.62 -17.96
CA VAL A 372 5.02 18.64 -18.25
C VAL A 372 4.60 17.39 -19.01
N GLN A 373 5.36 17.01 -20.04
CA GLN A 373 5.05 15.82 -20.84
C GLN A 373 5.11 14.54 -20.01
N GLN A 374 6.14 14.35 -19.19
CA GLN A 374 6.35 13.12 -18.41
C GLN A 374 5.40 13.02 -17.23
N SER A 375 5.22 14.11 -16.47
CA SER A 375 4.31 14.14 -15.32
C SER A 375 2.84 14.09 -15.75
N GLY A 376 2.51 14.60 -16.94
CA GLY A 376 1.11 14.80 -17.36
C GLY A 376 0.42 15.99 -16.67
N LEU A 377 1.16 16.79 -15.89
CA LEU A 377 0.64 17.96 -15.19
C LEU A 377 1.01 19.25 -15.93
N SER A 378 0.23 20.31 -15.74
CA SER A 378 0.61 21.63 -16.25
C SER A 378 1.79 22.21 -15.47
N GLU A 379 2.59 23.08 -16.11
CA GLU A 379 3.65 23.79 -15.40
C GLU A 379 3.10 24.62 -14.23
N ALA A 380 1.91 25.20 -14.39
CA ALA A 380 1.25 25.95 -13.33
C ALA A 380 0.93 25.08 -12.10
N ASP A 381 0.48 23.84 -12.30
CA ASP A 381 0.21 22.92 -11.20
C ASP A 381 1.49 22.50 -10.47
N ILE A 382 2.56 22.22 -11.21
CA ILE A 382 3.88 21.87 -10.64
C ILE A 382 4.43 23.05 -9.83
N ARG A 383 4.37 24.27 -10.38
CA ARG A 383 4.80 25.49 -9.68
C ARG A 383 3.97 25.75 -8.43
N LYS A 384 2.67 25.52 -8.47
CA LYS A 384 1.80 25.64 -7.29
C LYS A 384 2.16 24.64 -6.20
N ALA A 385 2.52 23.41 -6.57
CA ALA A 385 3.02 22.42 -5.62
C ALA A 385 4.37 22.85 -5.01
N ALA A 386 5.27 23.40 -5.83
CA ALA A 386 6.55 23.93 -5.38
C ALA A 386 6.39 25.13 -4.43
N GLU A 387 5.43 26.03 -4.72
CA GLU A 387 5.09 27.17 -3.86
C GLU A 387 4.56 26.73 -2.50
N ILE A 388 3.72 25.70 -2.45
CA ILE A 388 3.27 25.10 -1.19
C ILE A 388 4.47 24.56 -0.38
N TYR A 389 5.40 23.91 -1.07
CA TYR A 389 6.62 23.37 -0.44
C TYR A 389 7.53 24.47 0.10
N SER A 390 7.81 25.52 -0.69
CA SER A 390 8.75 26.59 -0.32
C SER A 390 8.23 27.52 0.76
N HIS A 391 6.92 27.70 0.87
CA HIS A 391 6.30 28.51 1.92
C HIS A 391 6.07 27.78 3.26
N ALA A 392 6.19 26.45 3.29
CA ALA A 392 5.96 25.67 4.50
C ALA A 392 7.24 25.53 5.33
N ASP A 393 7.18 25.90 6.62
CA ASP A 393 8.30 25.70 7.55
C ASP A 393 8.53 24.20 7.84
N ARG A 394 7.46 23.40 7.79
CA ARG A 394 7.49 21.96 8.11
C ARG A 394 6.72 21.17 7.07
N THR A 395 7.43 20.46 6.22
CA THR A 395 6.85 19.62 5.17
C THR A 395 7.03 18.14 5.47
N LEU A 396 5.97 17.35 5.28
CA LEU A 396 6.05 15.90 5.23
C LEU A 396 5.64 15.40 3.86
N ILE A 397 6.45 14.50 3.30
CA ILE A 397 6.12 13.74 2.10
C ILE A 397 5.85 12.30 2.54
N SER A 398 4.61 11.87 2.39
CA SER A 398 4.15 10.53 2.72
C SER A 398 3.73 9.81 1.45
N TRP A 399 4.24 8.60 1.25
CA TRP A 399 3.89 7.77 0.10
C TRP A 399 3.48 6.36 0.51
N CYS A 400 2.96 5.60 -0.46
CA CYS A 400 2.63 4.18 -0.30
C CYS A 400 2.94 3.43 -1.62
N LEU A 401 2.25 2.31 -1.86
CA LEU A 401 2.52 1.39 -2.96
C LEU A 401 2.43 2.03 -4.35
N GLY A 402 1.60 3.07 -4.51
CA GLY A 402 1.40 3.73 -5.80
C GLY A 402 2.66 4.35 -6.42
N VAL A 403 3.73 4.54 -5.64
CA VAL A 403 5.02 5.09 -6.10
C VAL A 403 6.11 4.02 -6.25
N THR A 404 5.91 2.82 -5.68
CA THR A 404 7.00 1.85 -5.48
C THR A 404 6.92 0.62 -6.39
N GLN A 405 5.77 0.37 -7.03
CA GLN A 405 5.52 -0.83 -7.82
C GLN A 405 5.61 -0.57 -9.35
N HIS A 406 6.65 0.14 -9.78
CA HIS A 406 6.99 0.35 -11.19
C HIS A 406 8.50 0.54 -11.38
N GLU A 407 8.99 0.40 -12.61
CA GLU A 407 10.43 0.44 -12.94
C GLU A 407 11.12 1.74 -12.51
N HIS A 408 10.39 2.87 -12.52
CA HIS A 408 10.91 4.18 -12.12
C HIS A 408 10.70 4.54 -10.64
N GLY A 409 10.43 3.56 -9.77
CA GLY A 409 10.13 3.80 -8.35
C GLY A 409 11.35 4.04 -7.45
N VAL A 410 12.56 3.80 -7.96
CA VAL A 410 13.87 3.95 -7.26
C VAL A 410 14.77 4.89 -8.04
#